data_AF-A0A084AB57-F1
#
_entry.id   AF-A0A084AB57-F1
#
_cell.length_a   1.000
_cell.length_b   1.000
_cell.length_c   1.000
_cell.angle_alpha   90.00
_cell.angle_beta   90.00
_cell.angle_gamma   90.00
#
_symmetry.space_group_name_H-M   'P 1'
#
loop_
_entity.id
_entity.type
_entity.pdbx_description
1 polymer ?
#
loop_
_entity_poly.entity_id
_entity_poly.type
_entity_poly.pdbx_seq_one_letter_code
_entity_poly.pdbx_strand_id
1 'polypeptide(L)'
;FEKFDEPKATQGLLDDFKISNDNVLAFVNDMFEEFVSDFLPTAFISALYRAWCEDEGVKPFTKREFENKLPDYVKDQWKKTVQRPNSAGFNRAVDLHRANEMELFRRLFYWDDEKHKKVTKGYSRKKK
;
A
#
# COMPACT_ATOMS: atom_id res chain seq x y z
N PHE A 1 -31.64 40.12 18.57
CA PHE A 1 -30.73 39.08 19.07
C PHE A 1 -31.46 37.75 19.00
N GLU A 2 -31.42 37.11 17.83
CA GLU A 2 -31.94 35.76 17.65
C GLU A 2 -30.80 34.78 17.93
N LYS A 3 -30.92 34.09 19.06
CA LYS A 3 -30.02 32.99 19.46
C LYS A 3 -30.32 31.81 18.54
N PHE A 4 -29.42 31.57 17.59
CA PHE A 4 -29.39 30.36 16.79
C PHE A 4 -28.91 29.22 17.70
N ASP A 5 -29.84 28.42 18.20
CA ASP A 5 -29.56 27.22 18.99
C ASP A 5 -29.18 26.11 18.00
N GLU A 6 -27.87 25.94 17.78
CA GLU A 6 -27.34 24.82 17.01
C GLU A 6 -27.63 23.50 17.75
N PRO A 7 -28.32 22.54 17.12
CA PRO A 7 -28.59 21.26 17.75
C PRO A 7 -27.30 20.46 17.90
N LYS A 8 -26.94 20.17 19.17
CA LYS A 8 -25.89 19.24 19.60
C LYS A 8 -26.23 17.78 19.25
N ALA A 9 -26.37 17.45 17.96
CA ALA A 9 -26.72 16.10 17.52
C ALA A 9 -25.88 15.58 16.33
N THR A 10 -24.77 16.25 15.98
CA THR A 10 -23.95 15.82 14.81
C THR A 10 -22.45 15.77 15.10
N GLN A 11 -22.05 15.42 16.32
CA GLN A 11 -20.64 15.14 16.65
C GLN A 11 -20.35 13.67 16.95
N GLY A 12 -21.38 12.81 17.04
CA GLY A 12 -21.25 11.40 17.38
C GLY A 12 -21.27 10.42 16.20
N LEU A 13 -21.41 10.89 14.95
CA LEU A 13 -21.53 10.04 13.74
C LEU A 13 -20.32 10.15 12.81
N LEU A 14 -19.20 10.71 13.29
CA LEU A 14 -17.96 10.85 12.51
C LEU A 14 -16.80 9.97 13.00
N ASP A 15 -16.97 9.25 14.11
CA ASP A 15 -15.91 8.40 14.65
C ASP A 15 -16.12 6.90 14.32
N ASP A 16 -17.37 6.45 14.13
CA ASP A 16 -17.65 5.08 13.68
C ASP A 16 -17.34 4.86 12.17
N PHE A 17 -17.29 5.94 11.38
CA PHE A 17 -16.85 5.91 9.97
C PHE A 17 -15.33 5.96 9.79
N LYS A 18 -14.54 6.22 10.84
CA LYS A 18 -13.07 6.31 10.73
C LYS A 18 -12.37 4.95 10.74
N ILE A 19 -13.02 3.92 11.26
CA ILE A 19 -12.44 2.57 11.30
C ILE A 19 -12.57 1.86 9.93
N SER A 20 -13.51 2.29 9.07
CA SER A 20 -13.67 1.77 7.70
C SER A 20 -12.79 2.44 6.62
N ASN A 21 -12.05 3.52 6.89
CA ASN A 21 -11.48 4.38 5.84
C ASN A 21 -9.95 4.37 5.69
N ASP A 22 -9.22 3.42 6.29
CA ASP A 22 -7.80 3.26 5.98
C ASP A 22 -7.60 2.19 4.90
N ASN A 23 -7.84 2.61 3.65
CA ASN A 23 -7.61 1.78 2.47
C ASN A 23 -6.16 1.24 2.39
N VAL A 24 -5.20 1.85 3.10
CA VAL A 24 -3.82 1.34 3.23
C VAL A 24 -3.80 0.07 4.07
N LEU A 25 -4.53 0.06 5.20
CA LEU A 25 -4.62 -1.11 6.05
C LEU A 25 -5.36 -2.25 5.35
N ALA A 26 -6.46 -1.95 4.64
CA ALA A 26 -7.20 -2.93 3.85
C ALA A 26 -6.30 -3.55 2.77
N PHE A 27 -5.62 -2.71 1.99
CA PHE A 27 -4.63 -3.15 1.00
C PHE A 27 -3.50 -3.98 1.63
N VAL A 28 -3.02 -3.63 2.83
CA VAL A 28 -1.99 -4.40 3.51
C VAL A 28 -2.51 -5.79 3.90
N ASN A 29 -3.70 -5.91 4.49
CA ASN A 29 -4.24 -7.22 4.84
C ASN A 29 -4.49 -8.08 3.59
N ASP A 30 -5.10 -7.49 2.56
CA ASP A 30 -5.46 -8.21 1.34
C ASP A 30 -4.21 -8.65 0.54
N MET A 31 -3.29 -7.72 0.28
CA MET A 31 -2.15 -7.99 -0.59
C MET A 31 -0.92 -8.51 0.15
N PHE A 32 -0.62 -8.03 1.38
CA PHE A 32 0.59 -8.46 2.10
C PHE A 32 0.49 -9.85 2.72
N GLU A 33 -0.71 -10.37 2.99
CA GLU A 33 -0.86 -11.77 3.39
C GLU A 33 -0.52 -12.73 2.25
N GLU A 34 -0.80 -12.34 1.00
CA GLU A 34 -0.62 -13.20 -0.17
C GLU A 34 0.74 -13.06 -0.87
N PHE A 35 1.54 -12.05 -0.51
CA PHE A 35 2.90 -11.94 -1.07
C PHE A 35 3.81 -13.08 -0.61
N VAL A 36 4.35 -13.79 -1.59
CA VAL A 36 5.36 -14.85 -1.39
C VAL A 36 6.79 -14.28 -1.35
N SER A 37 6.97 -13.04 -1.80
CA SER A 37 8.26 -12.35 -1.79
C SER A 37 8.78 -12.06 -0.38
N ASP A 38 10.09 -12.24 -0.17
CA ASP A 38 10.78 -11.83 1.06
C ASP A 38 11.09 -10.32 1.06
N PHE A 39 11.09 -9.67 -0.11
CA PHE A 39 11.32 -8.24 -0.27
C PHE A 39 10.42 -7.62 -1.32
N LEU A 40 9.75 -6.52 -0.98
CA LEU A 40 8.84 -5.79 -1.84
C LEU A 40 9.33 -4.35 -2.05
N PRO A 41 9.60 -3.92 -3.28
CA PRO A 41 10.01 -2.54 -3.57
C PRO A 41 8.92 -1.52 -3.22
N THR A 42 9.25 -0.39 -2.61
CA THR A 42 8.27 0.66 -2.28
C THR A 42 7.57 1.18 -3.53
N ALA A 43 8.29 1.27 -4.66
CA ALA A 43 7.70 1.65 -5.95
C ALA A 43 6.67 0.65 -6.46
N PHE A 44 6.91 -0.66 -6.25
CA PHE A 44 5.97 -1.74 -6.61
C PHE A 44 4.71 -1.61 -5.79
N ILE A 45 4.86 -1.56 -4.46
CA ILE A 45 3.74 -1.47 -3.53
C ILE A 45 2.92 -0.19 -3.79
N SER A 46 3.57 0.95 -4.03
CA SER A 46 2.88 2.22 -4.28
C SER A 46 2.05 2.20 -5.57
N ALA A 47 2.53 1.52 -6.61
CA ALA A 47 1.80 1.41 -7.86
C ALA A 47 0.65 0.39 -7.76
N LEU A 48 0.89 -0.72 -7.05
CA LEU A 48 -0.14 -1.73 -6.78
C LEU A 48 -1.27 -1.16 -5.93
N TYR A 49 -0.95 -0.42 -4.89
CA TYR A 49 -1.93 0.27 -4.07
C TYR A 49 -2.82 1.20 -4.89
N ARG A 50 -2.26 1.95 -5.85
CA ARG A 50 -3.07 2.82 -6.74
C ARG A 50 -3.99 2.02 -7.64
N ALA A 51 -3.51 0.89 -8.17
CA ALA A 51 -4.31 0.02 -9.01
C ALA A 51 -5.43 -0.66 -8.22
N TRP A 52 -5.11 -1.20 -7.04
CA TRP A 52 -6.05 -1.80 -6.09
C TRP A 52 -7.10 -0.78 -5.63
N CYS A 53 -6.71 0.47 -5.36
CA CYS A 53 -7.68 1.50 -5.01
C CYS A 53 -8.70 1.77 -6.12
N GLU A 54 -8.27 1.79 -7.39
CA GLU A 54 -9.18 2.01 -8.51
C GLU A 54 -10.10 0.80 -8.75
N ASP A 55 -9.59 -0.42 -8.53
CA ASP A 55 -10.34 -1.67 -8.60
C ASP A 55 -11.43 -1.75 -7.51
N GLU A 56 -11.07 -1.45 -6.27
CA GLU A 56 -11.97 -1.40 -5.11
C GLU A 56 -12.89 -0.16 -5.11
N GLY A 57 -12.71 0.77 -6.06
CA GLY A 57 -13.47 2.01 -6.14
C GLY A 57 -13.20 2.99 -4.99
N VAL A 58 -12.08 2.86 -4.29
CA VAL A 58 -11.66 3.74 -3.19
C VAL A 58 -10.68 4.80 -3.68
N LYS A 59 -10.71 5.99 -3.06
CA LYS A 59 -9.80 7.08 -3.47
C LYS A 59 -8.37 6.78 -3.00
N PRO A 60 -7.38 6.66 -3.90
CA PRO A 60 -6.00 6.41 -3.50
C PRO A 60 -5.42 7.62 -2.75
N PHE A 61 -4.71 7.35 -1.66
CA PHE A 61 -3.91 8.36 -0.98
C PHE A 61 -2.78 8.87 -1.88
N THR A 62 -2.29 10.07 -1.58
CA THR A 62 -1.09 10.58 -2.23
C THR A 62 0.10 9.69 -1.89
N LYS A 63 1.08 9.58 -2.80
CA LYS A 63 2.29 8.79 -2.59
C LYS A 63 2.96 9.09 -1.23
N ARG A 64 2.98 10.37 -0.84
CA ARG A 64 3.55 10.82 0.44
C ARG A 64 2.78 10.28 1.64
N GLU A 65 1.46 10.33 1.61
CA GLU A 65 0.61 9.79 2.68
C GLU A 65 0.74 8.27 2.77
N PHE A 66 0.70 7.59 1.64
CA PHE A 66 0.91 6.14 1.57
C PHE A 66 2.27 5.74 2.14
N GLU A 67 3.36 6.40 1.73
CA GLU A 67 4.71 6.11 2.24
C GLU A 67 4.89 6.43 3.73
N ASN A 68 4.08 7.34 4.30
CA ASN A 68 4.06 7.65 5.72
C ASN A 68 3.23 6.65 6.53
N LYS A 69 2.08 6.22 6.01
CA LYS A 69 1.14 5.30 6.68
C LYS A 69 1.56 3.84 6.58
N LEU A 70 1.98 3.39 5.39
CA LEU A 70 2.39 2.02 5.13
C LEU A 70 3.33 1.45 6.21
N PRO A 71 4.46 2.11 6.58
CA PRO A 71 5.35 1.57 7.59
C PRO A 71 4.70 1.38 8.95
N ASP A 72 3.66 2.14 9.30
CA ASP A 72 2.98 1.96 10.60
C ASP A 72 2.17 0.67 10.65
N TYR A 73 1.55 0.28 9.54
CA TYR A 73 0.78 -0.95 9.42
C TYR A 73 1.66 -2.18 9.21
N VAL A 74 2.72 -2.05 8.41
CA VAL A 74 3.57 -3.19 8.09
C VAL A 74 4.74 -3.36 9.06
N LYS A 75 5.00 -2.45 10.02
CA LYS A 75 6.17 -2.52 10.92
C LYS A 75 6.29 -3.82 11.70
N ASP A 76 5.18 -4.50 11.96
CA ASP A 76 5.19 -5.73 12.74
C ASP A 76 5.80 -6.88 11.94
N GLN A 77 5.30 -7.10 10.72
CA GLN A 77 5.73 -8.20 9.84
C GLN A 77 6.85 -7.81 8.86
N TRP A 78 7.00 -6.53 8.55
CA TRP A 78 7.91 -6.02 7.54
C TRP A 78 8.78 -4.89 8.08
N LYS A 79 10.01 -4.82 7.59
CA LYS A 79 10.97 -3.77 7.92
C LYS A 79 11.34 -2.99 6.68
N LYS A 80 11.20 -1.66 6.74
CA LYS A 80 11.70 -0.77 5.69
C LYS A 80 13.21 -0.92 5.55
N THR A 81 13.66 -1.23 4.35
CA THR A 81 15.06 -1.50 4.03
C THR A 81 15.40 -1.02 2.62
N VAL A 82 16.69 -0.96 2.30
CA VAL A 82 17.17 -0.57 0.98
C VAL A 82 18.03 -1.72 0.47
N GLN A 83 17.52 -2.45 -0.50
CA GLN A 83 18.17 -3.65 -1.02
C GLN A 83 18.02 -3.77 -2.53
N ARG A 84 18.83 -4.64 -3.15
CA ARG A 84 18.67 -5.00 -4.56
C ARG A 84 17.57 -6.05 -4.67
N PRO A 85 16.49 -5.79 -5.44
CA PRO A 85 15.39 -6.75 -5.60
C PRO A 85 15.87 -8.15 -6.00
N ASN A 86 16.86 -8.25 -6.89
CA ASN A 86 17.39 -9.54 -7.36
C ASN A 86 18.05 -10.39 -6.27
N SER A 87 18.57 -9.76 -5.20
CA SER A 87 19.33 -10.42 -4.14
C SER A 87 18.50 -10.58 -2.88
N ALA A 88 17.40 -9.82 -2.77
CA ALA A 88 16.58 -9.73 -1.58
C ALA A 88 15.36 -10.68 -1.61
N GLY A 89 15.22 -11.52 -2.64
CA GLY A 89 14.14 -12.50 -2.72
C GLY A 89 12.81 -11.91 -3.22
N PHE A 90 12.85 -10.88 -4.07
CA PHE A 90 11.67 -10.41 -4.77
C PHE A 90 11.31 -11.38 -5.91
N ASN A 91 10.25 -12.16 -5.73
CA ASN A 91 9.78 -13.13 -6.71
C ASN A 91 8.92 -12.47 -7.78
N ARG A 92 9.60 -11.78 -8.68
CA ARG A 92 8.96 -10.99 -9.74
C ARG A 92 7.97 -11.80 -10.57
N ALA A 93 8.20 -13.10 -10.78
CA ALA A 93 7.36 -13.92 -11.64
C ALA A 93 5.96 -14.15 -11.06
N VAL A 94 5.84 -14.28 -9.73
CA VAL A 94 4.56 -14.52 -9.05
C VAL A 94 3.89 -13.20 -8.71
N ASP A 95 4.62 -12.32 -8.00
CA ASP A 95 4.04 -11.07 -7.50
C ASP A 95 3.74 -10.08 -8.63
N LEU A 96 4.52 -10.04 -9.73
CA LEU A 96 4.10 -9.24 -10.90
C LEU A 96 2.99 -9.89 -11.71
N HIS A 97 2.87 -11.22 -11.79
CA HIS A 97 1.82 -11.81 -12.62
C HIS A 97 0.44 -11.39 -12.12
N ARG A 98 0.25 -11.51 -10.80
CA ARG A 98 -0.97 -11.06 -10.13
C ARG A 98 -1.17 -9.55 -10.23
N ALA A 99 -0.14 -8.77 -9.97
CA ALA A 99 -0.22 -7.33 -10.12
C ALA A 99 -0.55 -6.90 -11.56
N ASN A 100 -0.10 -7.65 -12.58
CA ASN A 100 -0.41 -7.40 -13.98
C ASN A 100 -1.86 -7.74 -14.36
N GLU A 101 -2.62 -8.45 -13.52
CA GLU A 101 -4.07 -8.64 -13.73
C GLU A 101 -4.80 -7.29 -13.65
N MET A 102 -4.27 -6.34 -12.87
CA MET A 102 -4.77 -4.98 -12.83
C MET A 102 -4.21 -4.17 -14.00
N GLU A 103 -5.08 -3.77 -14.95
CA GLU A 103 -4.69 -2.96 -16.12
C GLU A 103 -3.92 -1.68 -15.73
N LEU A 104 -4.36 -1.03 -14.65
CA LEU A 104 -3.75 0.20 -14.16
C LEU A 104 -2.38 -0.03 -13.60
N PHE A 105 -2.15 -1.14 -12.90
CA PHE A 105 -0.83 -1.46 -12.40
C PHE A 105 0.15 -1.58 -13.55
N ARG A 106 -0.24 -2.30 -14.61
CA ARG A 106 0.58 -2.47 -15.82
C ARG A 106 0.92 -1.14 -16.48
N ARG A 107 0.03 -0.14 -16.40
CA ARG A 107 0.25 1.21 -16.90
C ARG A 107 1.09 2.09 -15.97
N LEU A 108 0.90 1.94 -14.65
CA LEU A 108 1.55 2.76 -13.62
C LEU A 108 2.95 2.26 -13.27
N PHE A 109 3.21 0.97 -13.43
CA PHE A 109 4.42 0.31 -12.98
C PHE A 109 5.11 -0.45 -14.11
N TYR A 110 6.20 0.13 -14.59
CA TYR A 110 7.12 -0.56 -15.48
C TYR A 110 8.35 -1.03 -14.71
N TRP A 111 8.55 -2.35 -14.67
CA TRP A 111 9.68 -2.99 -14.02
C TRP A 111 10.61 -3.64 -15.04
N ASP A 112 11.83 -3.10 -15.12
CA ASP A 112 12.86 -3.54 -16.06
C ASP A 112 13.98 -4.31 -15.33
N ASP A 113 14.73 -5.12 -16.07
CA ASP A 113 15.88 -5.86 -15.56
C ASP A 113 16.97 -4.93 -14.97
N GLU A 114 17.10 -3.71 -15.49
CA GLU A 114 17.95 -2.68 -14.89
C GLU A 114 17.47 -2.25 -13.50
N LYS A 115 16.15 -2.02 -13.32
CA LYS A 115 15.58 -1.67 -12.02
C LYS A 115 15.70 -2.82 -11.03
N HIS A 116 15.65 -4.05 -11.53
CA HIS A 116 15.82 -5.25 -10.72
C HIS A 116 17.25 -5.39 -10.14
N LYS A 117 18.26 -4.83 -10.83
CA LYS A 117 19.68 -4.84 -10.41
C LYS A 117 20.06 -3.62 -9.55
N LYS A 118 19.28 -2.54 -9.61
CA LYS A 118 19.53 -1.32 -8.83
C LYS A 118 19.02 -1.46 -7.40
N VAL A 119 19.77 -0.89 -6.45
CA VAL A 119 19.33 -0.77 -5.06
C VAL A 119 18.09 0.12 -5.01
N THR A 120 17.04 -0.35 -4.36
CA THR A 120 15.79 0.39 -4.21
C THR A 120 15.30 0.33 -2.78
N LYS A 121 14.51 1.35 -2.40
CA LYS A 121 13.80 1.35 -1.14
C LYS A 121 12.67 0.34 -1.22
N GLY A 122 12.49 -0.43 -0.17
CA GLY A 122 11.46 -1.45 -0.09
C GLY A 122 11.24 -1.91 1.33
N TYR A 123 10.53 -3.02 1.46
CA TYR A 123 10.18 -3.65 2.71
C TYR A 123 10.61 -5.09 2.64
N SER A 124 11.38 -5.55 3.63
CA SER A 124 11.70 -6.96 3.79
C SER A 124 10.85 -7.58 4.86
N ARG A 125 10.36 -8.78 4.60
CA ARG A 125 9.62 -9.58 5.57
C ARG A 125 10.57 -9.91 6.72
N LYS A 126 10.15 -9.65 7.95
CA LYS A 126 10.87 -10.11 9.14
C LYS A 126 10.63 -11.61 9.21
N LYS A 127 11.66 -12.40 8.94
CA LYS A 127 11.60 -13.84 9.23
C LYS A 127 11.45 -14.00 10.74
N LYS A 128 10.35 -14.64 11.13
CA LYS A 128 10.02 -14.97 12.51
C LYS A 128 10.96 -16.05 13.02
#